data_AF-A0A1A8L2R0-F1
#
_entry.id   AF-A0A1A8L2R0-F1
#
_cell.length_a   1.000
_cell.length_b   1.000
_cell.length_c   1.000
_cell.angle_alpha   90.00
_cell.angle_beta   90.00
_cell.angle_gamma   90.00
#
_symmetry.space_group_name_H-M   'P 1'
#
loop_
_entity.id
_entity.type
_entity.pdbx_description
1 polymer ?
#
loop_
_entity_poly.entity_id
_entity_poly.type
_entity_poly.pdbx_seq_one_letter_code
_entity_poly.pdbx_strand_id
1 'polypeptide(L)'
;MPEKPPERKSKISASRKLMLKSLMVAKAKEELEQEMVEKEEQKAKYLDEKIPPIQTTGLSITELKALCEELHAKINVVDEERYDIEAKVLHNTREIKDLNIKVL
;
A
#
# COMPACT_ATOMS: atom_id res chain seq x y z
N MET A 1 44.10 14.98 -27.79
CA MET A 1 43.09 14.11 -27.14
C MET A 1 42.91 14.62 -25.72
N PRO A 2 41.69 14.88 -25.22
CA PRO A 2 41.54 15.38 -23.86
C PRO A 2 41.87 14.25 -22.85
N GLU A 3 42.80 14.52 -21.94
CA GLU A 3 43.15 13.64 -20.83
C GLU A 3 41.93 13.35 -19.95
N LYS A 4 41.71 12.07 -19.62
CA LYS A 4 40.71 11.68 -18.64
C LYS A 4 41.12 12.25 -17.27
N PRO A 5 40.22 12.93 -16.54
CA PRO A 5 40.53 13.40 -15.20
C PRO A 5 40.91 12.21 -14.29
N PRO A 6 41.85 12.41 -13.35
CA PRO A 6 42.35 11.32 -12.51
C PRO A 6 41.22 10.69 -11.69
N GLU A 7 41.06 9.37 -11.81
CA GLU A 7 40.06 8.61 -11.06
C GLU A 7 40.32 8.75 -9.56
N ARG A 8 39.30 9.21 -8.83
CA ARG A 8 39.37 9.31 -7.37
C ARG A 8 39.49 7.89 -6.79
N LYS A 9 40.66 7.54 -6.26
CA LYS A 9 40.88 6.27 -5.59
C LYS A 9 39.94 6.13 -4.40
N SER A 10 39.13 5.08 -4.40
CA SER A 10 38.19 4.76 -3.31
C SER A 10 38.98 4.49 -2.01
N LYS A 11 38.56 5.12 -0.91
CA LYS A 11 39.15 4.88 0.43
C LYS A 11 38.93 3.46 0.96
N ILE A 12 38.03 2.69 0.34
CA ILE A 12 37.70 1.31 0.73
C ILE A 12 37.82 0.36 -0.46
N SER A 13 38.14 -0.89 -0.19
CA SER A 13 38.18 -1.96 -1.19
C SER A 13 36.80 -2.20 -1.81
N ALA A 14 36.79 -2.77 -3.02
CA ALA A 14 35.55 -3.18 -3.69
C ALA A 14 34.77 -4.20 -2.84
N SER A 15 35.45 -5.16 -2.22
CA SER A 15 34.83 -6.16 -1.33
C SER A 15 34.13 -5.53 -0.14
N ARG A 16 34.74 -4.52 0.50
CA ARG A 16 34.10 -3.80 1.61
C ARG A 16 32.87 -3.03 1.14
N LYS A 17 32.94 -2.38 -0.03
CA LYS A 17 31.81 -1.68 -0.62
C LYS A 17 30.65 -2.63 -0.92
N LEU A 18 30.94 -3.82 -1.45
CA LEU A 18 29.94 -4.84 -1.74
C LEU A 18 29.28 -5.35 -0.44
N MET A 19 30.07 -5.69 0.58
CA MET A 19 29.56 -6.10 1.88
C MET A 19 28.59 -5.06 2.47
N LEU A 20 28.97 -3.78 2.44
CA LEU A 20 28.10 -2.70 2.94
C LEU A 20 26.80 -2.60 2.12
N LYS A 21 26.86 -2.72 0.79
CA LYS A 21 25.65 -2.75 -0.04
C LYS A 21 24.74 -3.93 0.31
N SER A 22 25.30 -5.12 0.51
CA SER A 22 24.53 -6.29 0.94
C SER A 22 23.85 -6.06 2.28
N LEU A 23 24.55 -5.47 3.25
CA LEU A 23 23.97 -5.11 4.55
C LEU A 23 22.86 -4.05 4.42
N MET A 24 23.03 -3.05 3.56
CA MET A 24 21.99 -2.05 3.30
C MET A 24 20.74 -2.68 2.70
N VAL A 25 20.88 -3.58 1.73
CA VAL A 25 19.73 -4.29 1.13
C VAL A 25 19.06 -5.22 2.14
N ALA A 26 19.85 -5.90 2.98
CA ALA A 26 19.31 -6.75 4.05
C ALA A 26 18.46 -5.94 5.03
N LYS A 27 18.97 -4.79 5.47
CA LYS A 27 18.22 -3.88 6.36
C LYS A 27 16.97 -3.30 5.68
N ALA A 28 17.07 -2.88 4.41
CA ALA A 28 15.91 -2.38 3.66
C ALA A 28 14.81 -3.44 3.51
N LYS A 29 15.18 -4.71 3.37
CA LYS A 29 14.21 -5.82 3.33
C LYS A 29 13.52 -6.02 4.69
N GLU A 30 14.27 -5.94 5.79
CA GLU A 30 13.72 -6.02 7.14
C GLU A 30 12.73 -4.89 7.41
N GLU A 31 13.10 -3.65 7.08
CA GLU A 31 12.23 -2.48 7.23
C GLU A 31 10.96 -2.60 6.36
N LEU A 32 11.06 -3.14 5.15
CA LEU A 32 9.91 -3.37 4.27
C LEU A 32 8.93 -4.40 4.85
N GLU A 33 9.43 -5.50 5.43
CA GLU A 33 8.59 -6.50 6.09
C GLU A 33 7.86 -5.90 7.30
N GLN A 34 8.58 -5.10 8.09
CA GLN A 34 7.98 -4.40 9.22
C GLN A 34 6.88 -3.43 8.76
N GLU A 35 7.11 -2.64 7.70
CA GLU A 35 6.10 -1.74 7.14
C GLU A 35 4.85 -2.51 6.68
N MET A 36 5.01 -3.70 6.10
CA MET A 36 3.88 -4.54 5.69
C MET A 36 3.01 -4.96 6.87
N VAL A 37 3.63 -5.40 7.97
CA VAL A 37 2.91 -5.77 9.20
C VAL A 37 2.18 -4.57 9.79
N GLU A 38 2.86 -3.43 9.93
CA GLU A 38 2.25 -2.20 10.47
C GLU A 38 1.06 -1.75 9.62
N LYS A 39 1.16 -1.88 8.29
CA LYS A 39 0.08 -1.55 7.35
C LYS A 39 -1.12 -2.48 7.51
N GLU A 40 -0.90 -3.78 7.73
CA GLU A 40 -1.98 -4.73 7.99
C GLU A 40 -2.70 -4.42 9.32
N GLU A 41 -1.95 -4.10 10.37
CA GLU A 41 -2.52 -3.69 11.65
C GLU A 41 -3.33 -2.40 11.55
N GLN A 42 -2.81 -1.39 10.84
CA GLN A 42 -3.52 -0.14 10.59
C GLN A 42 -4.81 -0.37 9.79
N LYS A 43 -4.77 -1.25 8.78
CA LYS A 43 -5.95 -1.64 8.02
C LYS A 43 -7.00 -2.32 8.92
N ALA A 44 -6.59 -3.24 9.79
CA ALA A 44 -7.50 -3.90 10.72
C ALA A 44 -8.17 -2.89 11.66
N LYS A 45 -7.37 -2.02 12.30
CA LYS A 45 -7.88 -0.95 13.19
C LYS A 45 -8.87 -0.03 12.47
N TYR A 46 -8.54 0.40 11.25
CA TYR A 46 -9.44 1.23 10.45
C TYR A 46 -10.77 0.54 10.14
N LEU A 47 -10.75 -0.75 9.81
CA LEU A 47 -11.97 -1.51 9.53
C LEU A 47 -12.82 -1.71 10.78
N ASP A 48 -12.21 -1.99 11.92
CA ASP A 48 -12.91 -2.12 13.21
C ASP A 48 -13.64 -0.82 13.59
N GLU A 49 -13.02 0.34 13.33
CA GLU A 49 -13.62 1.65 13.58
C GLU A 49 -14.77 1.97 12.61
N LYS A 50 -14.63 1.61 11.32
CA LYS A 50 -15.61 1.97 10.26
C LYS A 50 -16.76 0.99 10.14
N ILE A 51 -16.54 -0.28 10.50
CA ILE A 51 -17.45 -1.39 10.34
C ILE A 51 -17.48 -2.20 11.65
N PRO A 52 -18.00 -1.60 12.73
CA PRO A 52 -18.14 -2.33 13.99
C PRO A 52 -19.06 -3.56 13.80
N PRO A 53 -18.87 -4.62 14.59
CA PRO A 53 -19.70 -5.81 14.53
C PRO A 53 -21.19 -5.49 14.71
N ILE A 54 -22.03 -6.02 13.82
CA ILE A 54 -23.47 -5.80 13.87
C ILE A 54 -24.07 -6.70 14.95
N GLN A 55 -24.72 -6.08 15.95
CA GLN A 55 -25.44 -6.79 17.00
C GLN A 55 -26.94 -6.84 16.66
N THR A 56 -27.47 -8.04 16.49
CA THR A 56 -28.90 -8.25 16.16
C THR A 56 -29.73 -8.82 17.31
N THR A 57 -29.07 -9.35 18.34
CA THR A 57 -29.75 -9.88 19.54
C THR A 57 -30.52 -8.78 20.25
N GLY A 58 -31.79 -9.03 20.55
CA GLY A 58 -32.67 -8.09 21.26
C GLY A 58 -33.38 -7.08 20.37
N LEU A 59 -33.10 -7.04 19.06
CA LEU A 59 -33.83 -6.19 18.12
C LEU A 59 -35.21 -6.78 17.81
N SER A 60 -36.22 -5.93 17.77
CA SER A 60 -37.56 -6.26 17.27
C SER A 60 -37.56 -6.42 15.74
N ILE A 61 -38.61 -7.02 15.19
CA ILE A 61 -38.76 -7.20 13.73
C ILE A 61 -38.71 -5.85 12.98
N THR A 62 -39.26 -4.79 13.57
CA THR A 62 -39.25 -3.44 12.98
C THR A 62 -37.83 -2.87 12.93
N GLU A 63 -37.08 -3.00 14.03
CA GLU A 63 -35.69 -2.53 14.10
C GLU A 63 -34.78 -3.33 13.17
N LEU A 64 -35.00 -4.64 13.04
CA LEU A 64 -34.27 -5.48 12.08
C LEU A 64 -34.52 -5.05 10.63
N LYS A 65 -35.76 -4.71 10.27
CA LYS A 65 -36.08 -4.19 8.92
C LYS A 65 -35.40 -2.86 8.65
N ALA A 66 -35.46 -1.92 9.61
CA ALA A 66 -34.80 -0.63 9.49
C ALA A 66 -33.27 -0.78 9.32
N LEU A 67 -32.66 -1.68 10.10
CA LEU A 67 -31.23 -2.00 9.98
C LEU A 67 -30.88 -2.57 8.59
N CYS A 68 -31.72 -3.47 8.05
CA CYS A 68 -31.53 -3.99 6.70
C CYS A 68 -31.57 -2.88 5.63
N GLU A 69 -32.52 -1.94 5.72
CA GLU A 69 -32.63 -0.82 4.80
C GLU A 69 -31.42 0.12 4.90
N GLU A 70 -30.96 0.42 6.12
CA GLU A 70 -29.76 1.24 6.36
C GLU A 70 -28.50 0.58 5.78
N LEU A 71 -28.28 -0.70 6.06
CA LEU A 71 -27.12 -1.44 5.54
C LEU A 71 -27.14 -1.50 4.01
N HIS A 72 -28.31 -1.71 3.42
CA HIS A 72 -28.46 -1.72 1.97
C HIS A 72 -28.14 -0.37 1.34
N ALA A 73 -28.59 0.74 1.93
CA ALA A 73 -28.22 2.08 1.49
C ALA A 73 -26.70 2.32 1.61
N LYS A 74 -26.09 1.90 2.72
CA LYS A 74 -24.65 2.03 2.97
C LYS A 74 -23.82 1.23 1.96
N ILE A 75 -24.27 0.03 1.55
CA ILE A 75 -23.59 -0.78 0.53
C ILE A 75 -23.45 0.00 -0.78
N ASN A 76 -24.51 0.66 -1.23
CA ASN A 76 -24.47 1.42 -2.48
C ASN A 76 -23.43 2.55 -2.43
N VAL A 77 -23.40 3.31 -1.33
CA VAL A 77 -22.43 4.40 -1.15
C VAL A 77 -21.00 3.87 -1.12
N VAL A 78 -20.75 2.80 -0.35
CA VAL A 78 -19.40 2.23 -0.22
C VAL A 78 -18.91 1.62 -1.54
N ASP A 79 -19.81 1.00 -2.32
CA ASP A 79 -19.42 0.43 -3.62
C ASP A 79 -19.15 1.53 -4.67
N GLU A 80 -19.90 2.64 -4.64
CA GLU A 80 -19.60 3.81 -5.46
C GLU A 80 -18.21 4.38 -5.14
N GLU A 81 -17.90 4.59 -3.85
CA GLU A 81 -16.57 5.04 -3.41
C GLU A 81 -15.46 4.06 -3.84
N ARG A 82 -15.71 2.75 -3.73
CA ARG A 82 -14.78 1.71 -4.19
C ARG A 82 -14.54 1.81 -5.70
N TYR A 83 -15.61 1.99 -6.48
CA TYR A 83 -15.54 2.10 -7.93
C TYR A 83 -14.72 3.33 -8.37
N ASP A 84 -14.95 4.49 -7.75
CA ASP A 84 -14.21 5.72 -8.03
C ASP A 84 -12.70 5.58 -7.75
N ILE A 85 -12.35 4.93 -6.65
CA ILE A 85 -10.94 4.66 -6.32
C ILE A 85 -10.33 3.66 -7.30
N GLU A 86 -11.05 2.59 -7.67
CA GLU A 86 -10.60 1.62 -8.66
C GLU A 86 -10.31 2.26 -10.02
N ALA A 87 -11.18 3.17 -10.47
CA ALA A 87 -10.96 3.93 -11.70
C ALA A 87 -9.66 4.75 -11.68
N LYS A 88 -9.37 5.41 -10.55
CA LYS A 88 -8.10 6.16 -10.35
C LYS A 88 -6.89 5.22 -10.34
N VAL A 89 -6.99 4.07 -9.66
CA VAL A 89 -5.92 3.06 -9.64
C VAL A 89 -5.64 2.53 -11.06
N LEU A 90 -6.70 2.27 -11.84
CA LEU A 90 -6.57 1.81 -13.22
C LEU A 90 -5.90 2.86 -14.11
N HIS A 91 -6.27 4.13 -13.94
CA HIS A 91 -5.62 5.24 -14.65
C HIS A 91 -4.13 5.30 -14.32
N ASN A 92 -3.76 5.34 -13.04
CA ASN A 92 -2.37 5.37 -12.61
C ASN A 92 -1.59 4.14 -13.11
N THR A 93 -2.21 2.96 -13.13
CA THR A 93 -1.60 1.72 -13.64
C THR A 93 -1.25 1.84 -15.12
N ARG A 94 -2.13 2.45 -15.93
CA ARG A 94 -1.87 2.71 -17.35
C ARG A 94 -0.72 3.70 -17.53
N GLU A 95 -0.72 4.80 -16.78
CA GLU A 95 0.36 5.79 -16.83
C GLU A 95 1.72 5.18 -16.47
N ILE A 96 1.79 4.38 -15.40
CA ILE A 96 3.02 3.66 -15.00
C ILE A 96 3.48 2.75 -16.14
N LYS A 97 2.57 2.02 -16.79
CA LYS A 97 2.90 1.15 -17.92
C LYS A 97 3.49 1.96 -19.09
N ASP A 98 2.86 3.07 -19.43
CA ASP A 98 3.33 3.94 -20.53
C ASP A 98 4.70 4.56 -20.22
N LEU A 99 4.94 4.96 -18.97
CA LEU A 99 6.24 5.47 -18.53
C LEU A 99 7.33 4.38 -18.55
N ASN A 100 7.01 3.17 -18.10
CA ASN A 100 7.96 2.05 -18.14
C ASN A 100 8.40 1.72 -19.57
N ILE A 101 7.51 1.81 -20.56
CA ILE A 101 7.86 1.62 -21.98
C ILE A 101 8.82 2.71 -22.47
N LYS A 102 8.71 3.95 -21.98
CA LYS A 102 9.57 5.07 -22.40
C LYS A 102 10.96 5.06 -21.77
N VAL A 103 11.11 4.40 -20.61
CA VAL A 103 12.39 4.29 -19.89
C VAL A 103 13.23 3.11 -20.38
N LEU A 104 12.59 2.09 -20.96
CA LEU A 104 13.24 0.98 -21.67
C LEU A 104 13.70 1.42 -23.07
#